data_AF-G2YLQ3-F1
#
_entry.id   AF-G2YLQ3-F1
#
_cell.length_a   1.000
_cell.length_b   1.000
_cell.length_c   1.000
_cell.angle_alpha   90.00
_cell.angle_beta   90.00
_cell.angle_gamma   90.00
#
_symmetry.space_group_name_H-M   'P 1'
#
loop_
_entity.id
_entity.type
_entity.pdbx_description
1 polymer ?
#
loop_
_entity_poly.entity_id
_entity_poly.type
_entity_poly.pdbx_seq_one_letter_code
_entity_poly.pdbx_strand_id
1 'polypeptide(L)'
;MAPYEYAQLERENEEIRLLSLMPGARDDDISIRIFHVPLIIPPRQTGEIKRLSLEQLQETLSDGMYVMKTIDGRYIFKHRSGNANSWDHPDPTFDRALYDLPKHGDFLENKPQYEALS
;
A
#
# COMPACT_ATOMS: atom_id res chain seq x y z
N MET A 1 34.35 -3.70 -11.21
CA MET A 1 32.97 -4.24 -11.29
C MET A 1 32.51 -4.11 -12.72
N ALA A 2 31.79 -5.08 -13.26
CA ALA A 2 31.19 -4.92 -14.58
C ALA A 2 30.09 -3.84 -14.49
N PRO A 3 29.90 -3.00 -15.52
CA PRO A 3 28.80 -2.05 -15.55
C PRO A 3 27.46 -2.78 -15.45
N TYR A 4 26.47 -2.17 -14.79
CA TYR A 4 25.13 -2.72 -14.75
C TYR A 4 24.52 -2.68 -16.15
N GLU A 5 24.05 -3.83 -16.64
CA GLU A 5 23.29 -3.91 -17.88
C GLU A 5 21.79 -3.89 -17.55
N TYR A 6 21.08 -2.94 -18.15
CA TYR A 6 19.65 -2.83 -17.96
C TYR A 6 18.92 -3.99 -18.66
N ALA A 7 18.21 -4.79 -17.88
CA ALA A 7 17.23 -5.77 -18.37
C ALA A 7 15.81 -5.23 -18.14
N GLN A 8 14.94 -5.30 -19.15
CA GLN A 8 13.53 -4.89 -19.04
C GLN A 8 12.76 -5.84 -18.09
N LEU A 9 11.80 -5.30 -17.32
CA LEU A 9 10.97 -6.10 -16.42
C LEU A 9 9.93 -6.93 -17.17
N GLU A 10 9.75 -8.17 -16.71
CA GLU A 10 8.73 -9.10 -17.16
C GLU A 10 7.36 -8.72 -16.58
N ARG A 11 6.54 -8.04 -17.40
CA ARG A 11 5.22 -7.56 -16.98
C ARG A 11 4.25 -8.67 -16.61
N GLU A 12 4.36 -9.83 -17.25
CA GLU A 12 3.48 -10.98 -17.01
C GLU A 12 3.67 -11.57 -15.61
N ASN A 13 4.87 -11.43 -15.04
CA ASN A 13 5.24 -11.94 -13.72
C ASN A 13 5.16 -10.87 -12.62
N GLU A 14 4.57 -9.70 -12.92
CA GLU A 14 4.54 -8.54 -12.02
C GLU A 14 5.93 -8.26 -11.41
N GLU A 15 6.98 -8.40 -12.24
CA GLU A 15 8.36 -8.38 -11.78
C GLU A 15 8.76 -6.99 -11.27
N ILE A 16 9.41 -6.95 -10.11
CA ILE A 16 9.96 -5.75 -9.49
C ILE A 16 11.47 -5.90 -9.24
N ARG A 17 12.17 -4.77 -9.11
CA ARG A 17 13.58 -4.75 -8.70
C ARG A 17 13.68 -4.44 -7.21
N LEU A 18 14.43 -5.26 -6.51
CA LEU A 18 14.86 -4.99 -5.16
C LEU A 18 16.37 -4.73 -5.14
N LEU A 19 16.80 -4.01 -4.13
CA LEU A 19 18.19 -3.66 -3.94
C LEU A 19 18.61 -4.01 -2.52
N SER A 20 19.65 -4.84 -2.43
CA SER A 20 20.36 -5.06 -1.17
C SER A 20 21.52 -4.08 -1.09
N LEU A 21 21.50 -3.24 -0.07
CA LEU A 21 22.68 -2.48 0.33
C LEU A 21 23.64 -3.43 1.05
N MET A 22 24.85 -3.54 0.53
CA MET A 22 25.86 -4.39 1.15
C MET A 22 26.44 -3.72 2.40
N PRO A 23 26.81 -4.49 3.43
CA PRO A 23 27.50 -3.94 4.60
C PRO A 23 28.84 -3.30 4.18
N GLY A 24 29.22 -2.22 4.86
CA GLY A 24 30.48 -1.53 4.65
C GLY A 24 30.80 -0.59 5.82
N ALA A 25 32.04 -0.09 5.87
CA ALA A 25 32.43 0.98 6.77
C ALA A 25 31.89 2.35 6.32
N ARG A 26 31.99 3.35 7.19
CA ARG A 26 31.48 4.71 6.94
C ARG A 26 31.98 5.33 5.64
N ASP A 27 33.25 5.08 5.31
CA ASP A 27 33.95 5.71 4.19
C ASP A 27 34.15 4.74 3.01
N ASP A 28 33.51 3.57 3.06
CA ASP A 28 33.52 2.63 1.94
C ASP A 28 32.60 3.13 0.82
N ASP A 29 32.97 2.80 -0.42
CA ASP A 29 32.09 2.99 -1.56
C ASP A 29 30.77 2.22 -1.34
N ILE A 30 29.65 2.84 -1.71
CA ILE A 30 28.33 2.21 -1.61
C ILE A 30 28.27 1.03 -2.58
N SER A 31 28.18 -0.18 -2.03
CA SER A 31 28.01 -1.41 -2.79
C SER A 31 26.56 -1.89 -2.73
N ILE A 32 25.98 -2.16 -3.89
CA ILE A 32 24.58 -2.55 -4.03
C ILE A 32 24.47 -3.80 -4.90
N ARG A 33 23.53 -4.68 -4.55
CA ARG A 33 23.11 -5.79 -5.39
C ARG A 33 21.67 -5.57 -5.83
N ILE A 34 21.45 -5.42 -7.13
CA ILE A 34 20.12 -5.39 -7.75
C ILE A 34 19.73 -6.81 -8.12
N PHE A 35 18.51 -7.21 -7.78
CA PHE A 35 17.94 -8.48 -8.18
C PHE A 35 16.44 -8.32 -8.45
N HIS A 36 15.89 -9.24 -9.24
CA HIS A 36 14.49 -9.20 -9.62
C HIS A 36 13.69 -10.26 -8.86
N VAL A 37 12.47 -9.93 -8.47
CA VAL A 37 11.51 -10.84 -7.85
C VAL A 37 10.09 -10.51 -8.32
N PRO A 38 9.15 -11.47 -8.35
CA PRO A 38 7.75 -11.17 -8.57
C PRO A 38 7.14 -10.41 -7.37
N LEU A 39 6.26 -9.45 -7.63
CA LEU A 39 5.45 -8.82 -6.59
C LEU A 39 4.18 -9.64 -6.33
N ILE A 40 4.22 -10.51 -5.33
CA ILE A 40 3.04 -11.31 -4.95
C ILE A 40 2.13 -10.48 -4.04
N ILE A 41 0.95 -10.09 -4.53
CA ILE A 41 -0.05 -9.38 -3.71
C ILE A 41 -0.87 -10.43 -2.93
N PRO A 42 -0.85 -10.41 -1.58
CA PRO A 42 -1.69 -11.31 -0.79
C PRO A 42 -3.16 -11.08 -1.11
N PRO A 43 -3.97 -12.14 -1.29
CA PRO A 43 -5.39 -11.96 -1.42
C PRO A 43 -5.96 -11.25 -0.18
N ARG A 44 -6.96 -10.40 -0.39
CA ARG A 44 -7.69 -9.81 0.74
C ARG A 44 -8.58 -10.88 1.35
N GLN A 45 -8.85 -10.80 2.65
CA GLN A 45 -9.82 -11.71 3.28
C GLN A 45 -11.16 -11.58 2.55
N THR A 46 -11.60 -12.64 1.87
CA THR A 46 -12.78 -12.65 0.99
C THR A 46 -14.10 -12.79 1.76
N GLY A 47 -14.17 -12.25 2.98
CA GLY A 47 -15.45 -12.10 3.66
C GLY A 47 -16.36 -11.16 2.87
N GLU A 48 -17.69 -11.25 3.06
CA GLU A 48 -18.63 -10.29 2.49
C GLU A 48 -18.17 -8.86 2.82
N ILE A 49 -17.75 -8.11 1.79
CA ILE A 49 -17.28 -6.73 1.94
C ILE A 49 -18.51 -5.86 2.19
N LYS A 50 -18.85 -5.64 3.46
CA LYS A 50 -19.98 -4.80 3.89
C LYS A 50 -19.65 -3.30 3.86
N ARG A 51 -18.93 -2.85 2.84
CA ARG A 51 -18.63 -1.43 2.69
C ARG A 51 -19.73 -0.72 1.93
N LEU A 52 -19.98 0.52 2.32
CA LEU A 52 -20.77 1.44 1.54
C LEU A 52 -20.09 1.71 0.19
N SER A 53 -20.91 1.95 -0.83
CA SER A 53 -20.43 2.47 -2.10
C SER A 53 -19.86 3.89 -1.93
N LEU A 54 -19.16 4.39 -2.95
CA LEU A 54 -18.64 5.76 -2.89
C LEU A 54 -19.78 6.78 -2.75
N GLU A 55 -20.90 6.53 -3.43
CA GLU A 55 -22.10 7.37 -3.43
C GLU A 55 -22.78 7.35 -2.05
N GLN A 56 -23.00 6.16 -1.49
CA GLN A 56 -23.57 6.01 -0.15
C GLN A 56 -22.71 6.67 0.93
N LEU A 57 -21.38 6.55 0.82
CA LEU A 57 -20.44 7.19 1.74
C LEU A 57 -20.37 8.71 1.53
N GLN A 58 -20.67 9.20 0.33
CA GLN A 58 -20.75 10.63 0.07
C GLN A 58 -22.01 11.25 0.71
N GLU A 59 -23.11 10.49 0.81
CA GLU A 59 -24.35 10.92 1.47
C GLU A 59 -24.21 11.07 2.99
N THR A 60 -23.20 10.44 3.62
CA THR A 60 -22.95 10.57 5.07
C THR A 60 -22.13 11.80 5.44
N LEU A 61 -21.67 12.58 4.46
CA LEU A 61 -20.80 13.74 4.64
C LEU A 61 -21.59 15.04 4.59
N SER A 62 -21.08 16.07 5.28
CA SER A 62 -21.59 17.44 5.17
C SER A 62 -21.16 18.10 3.86
N ASP A 63 -21.89 19.15 3.44
CA ASP A 63 -21.70 19.86 2.16
C ASP A 63 -20.26 20.35 1.91
N GLY A 64 -19.49 20.60 2.97
CA GLY A 64 -18.10 21.05 2.90
C GLY A 64 -17.07 19.96 2.64
N MET A 65 -17.49 18.70 2.56
CA MET A 65 -16.61 17.54 2.41
C MET A 65 -17.01 16.66 1.22
N TYR A 66 -16.06 15.87 0.75
CA TYR A 66 -16.30 14.86 -0.26
C TYR A 66 -15.36 13.67 -0.08
N VAL A 67 -15.78 12.52 -0.58
CA VAL A 67 -15.01 11.29 -0.57
C VAL A 67 -14.51 10.97 -1.97
N MET A 68 -13.29 10.45 -2.05
CA MET A 68 -12.74 9.89 -3.29
C MET A 68 -12.28 8.46 -3.05
N LYS A 69 -12.34 7.65 -4.11
CA LYS A 69 -11.73 6.32 -4.12
C LYS A 69 -10.34 6.39 -4.76
N THR A 70 -9.34 5.87 -4.08
CA THR A 70 -7.97 5.77 -4.57
C THR A 70 -7.78 4.57 -5.50
N ILE A 71 -6.66 4.50 -6.20
CA ILE A 71 -6.33 3.40 -7.14
C ILE A 71 -6.27 2.02 -6.45
N ASP A 72 -5.87 1.97 -5.17
CA ASP A 72 -5.85 0.76 -4.34
C ASP A 72 -7.21 0.43 -3.72
N GLY A 73 -8.23 1.27 -3.96
CA GLY A 73 -9.61 1.06 -3.57
C GLY A 73 -10.00 1.57 -2.19
N ARG A 74 -9.10 2.27 -1.49
CA ARG A 74 -9.38 2.96 -0.23
C ARG A 74 -10.21 4.22 -0.47
N TYR A 75 -10.91 4.66 0.57
CA TYR A 75 -11.59 5.95 0.56
C TYR A 75 -10.72 6.99 1.26
N ILE A 76 -10.70 8.21 0.70
CA ILE A 76 -10.05 9.37 1.32
C ILE A 76 -11.08 10.49 1.43
N PHE A 77 -11.19 11.07 2.62
CA PHE A 77 -12.11 12.16 2.94
C PHE A 77 -11.37 13.49 2.80
N LYS A 78 -11.99 14.42 2.09
CA LYS A 78 -11.37 15.69 1.70
C LYS A 78 -12.28 16.86 2.05
N HIS A 79 -11.67 17.94 2.51
CA HIS A 79 -12.37 19.21 2.67
C HIS A 79 -12.33 20.01 1.36
N ARG A 80 -13.44 20.66 1.02
CA ARG A 80 -13.50 21.58 -0.12
C ARG A 80 -12.70 22.87 0.12
N SER A 81 -12.50 23.24 1.39
CA SER A 81 -11.75 24.44 1.80
C SER A 81 -10.23 24.30 1.70
N GLY A 82 -9.71 23.12 1.33
CA GLY A 82 -8.27 22.87 1.26
C GLY A 82 -7.61 22.48 2.58
N ASN A 83 -8.37 22.18 3.64
CA ASN A 83 -7.84 21.55 4.85
C ASN A 83 -7.24 20.16 4.54
N ALA A 84 -6.44 19.64 5.46
CA ALA A 84 -5.81 18.34 5.33
C ALA A 84 -6.82 17.23 5.05
N ASN A 85 -6.46 16.33 4.13
CA ASN A 85 -7.25 15.14 3.82
C ASN A 85 -7.07 14.10 4.95
N SER A 86 -8.06 13.23 5.13
CA SER A 86 -8.06 12.20 6.16
C SER A 86 -8.42 10.83 5.59
N TRP A 87 -7.89 9.76 6.20
CA TRP A 87 -8.32 8.39 5.96
C TRP A 87 -9.51 7.99 6.84
N ASP A 88 -9.82 8.81 7.85
CA ASP A 88 -10.89 8.56 8.81
C ASP A 88 -12.10 9.45 8.49
N HIS A 89 -13.29 8.89 8.68
CA HIS A 89 -14.55 9.62 8.51
C HIS A 89 -14.61 10.83 9.48
N PRO A 90 -15.15 11.99 9.07
CA PRO A 90 -15.19 13.19 9.92
C PRO A 90 -16.05 13.03 11.19
N ASP A 91 -17.05 12.16 11.15
CA ASP A 91 -17.77 11.71 12.34
C ASP A 91 -16.99 10.55 12.99
N PRO A 92 -16.40 10.74 14.19
CA PRO A 92 -15.61 9.71 14.87
C PRO A 92 -16.44 8.53 15.37
N THR A 93 -17.77 8.64 15.39
CA THR A 93 -18.68 7.55 15.79
C THR A 93 -19.09 6.67 14.61
N PHE A 94 -18.77 7.07 13.38
CA PHE A 94 -19.09 6.32 12.17
C PHE A 94 -18.26 5.04 12.08
N ASP A 95 -18.94 3.91 11.85
CA ASP A 95 -18.28 2.61 11.83
C ASP A 95 -17.26 2.51 10.71
N ARG A 96 -16.00 2.31 11.09
CA ARG A 96 -14.86 2.16 10.19
C ARG A 96 -15.00 0.96 9.26
N ALA A 97 -15.67 -0.10 9.68
CA ALA A 97 -15.89 -1.28 8.85
C ALA A 97 -16.73 -0.99 7.59
N LEU A 98 -17.50 0.11 7.57
CA LEU A 98 -18.32 0.52 6.44
C LEU A 98 -17.53 1.20 5.31
N TYR A 99 -16.28 1.63 5.56
CA TYR A 99 -15.47 2.33 4.56
C TYR A 99 -14.03 1.82 4.42
N ASP A 100 -13.49 1.15 5.44
CA ASP A 100 -12.14 0.57 5.35
C ASP A 100 -12.10 -0.69 4.51
N LEU A 101 -11.01 -0.85 3.76
CA LEU A 101 -10.76 -2.11 3.06
C LEU A 101 -10.59 -3.26 4.07
N PRO A 102 -11.08 -4.47 3.75
CA PRO A 102 -10.75 -5.65 4.51
C PRO A 102 -9.24 -5.78 4.65
N LYS A 103 -8.79 -6.22 5.83
CA LYS A 103 -7.39 -6.53 6.05
C LYS A 103 -6.95 -7.61 5.06
N HIS A 104 -5.68 -7.55 4.64
CA HIS A 104 -5.07 -8.68 3.95
C HIS A 104 -5.14 -9.91 4.86
N GLY A 105 -5.30 -11.10 4.27
CA GLY A 105 -5.27 -12.33 5.06
C GLY A 105 -3.90 -12.52 5.71
N ASP A 106 -3.89 -13.11 6.90
CA ASP A 106 -2.65 -13.53 7.58
C ASP A 106 -2.10 -14.79 6.89
N PHE A 107 -1.66 -14.66 5.64
CA PHE A 107 -1.03 -15.76 4.92
C PHE A 107 0.41 -15.88 5.39
N LEU A 108 0.81 -17.09 5.83
CA LEU A 108 2.17 -17.41 6.27
C LEU A 108 3.23 -17.02 5.21
N GLU A 109 2.88 -17.14 3.94
CA GLU A 109 3.69 -16.76 2.78
C GLU A 109 3.95 -15.25 2.66
N ASN A 110 3.16 -14.42 3.36
CA ASN A 110 3.24 -12.95 3.34
C ASN A 110 3.70 -12.36 4.67
N LYS A 111 4.21 -13.19 5.60
CA LYS A 111 4.90 -12.71 6.78
C LYS A 111 6.38 -12.53 6.44
N PRO A 112 6.89 -11.30 6.34
CA PRO A 112 8.31 -11.09 6.11
C PRO A 112 9.10 -11.75 7.24
N GLN A 113 9.95 -12.70 6.87
CA GLN A 113 10.93 -13.28 7.79
C GLN A 113 12.12 -12.34 7.81
N TYR A 114 12.16 -11.46 8.81
CA TYR A 114 13.34 -10.67 9.06
C TYR A 114 14.34 -11.55 9.81
N GLU A 115 15.52 -11.73 9.23
CA GLU A 115 16.69 -12.09 10.04
C GLU A 115 16.97 -10.87 10.92
N ALA A 116 16.68 -10.98 12.22
CA ALA A 116 17.13 -9.97 13.16
C ALA A 116 18.66 -9.95 13.10
N LEU A 117 19.24 -8.81 12.73
CA LEU A 117 20.67 -8.57 12.84
C LEU A 117 21.07 -8.84 14.29
N SER A 118 21.81 -9.93 14.51
CA SER A 118 22.40 -10.32 15.79
C SER A 118 23.77 -9.69 15.96
#